data_AF-A0A955U7T6-F1
#
_entry.id   AF-A0A955U7T6-F1
#
_cell.length_a   1.000
_cell.length_b   1.000
_cell.length_c   1.000
_cell.angle_alpha   90.00
_cell.angle_beta   90.00
_cell.angle_gamma   90.00
#
_symmetry.space_group_name_H-M   'P 1'
#
loop_
_entity.id
_entity.type
_entity.pdbx_description
1 polymer ?
#
loop_
_entity_poly.entity_id
_entity_poly.type
_entity_poly.pdbx_seq_one_letter_code
_entity_poly.pdbx_strand_id
1 'polypeptide(L)' 'MPTDALVVDDVGMSRAQADAMVRFVNTATPDQLAAAGVYDRGVGVILQNRPFASAEAFAATSGIGTKTVQACLRASE' A
#
# COMPACT_ATOMS: atom_id res chain seq x y z
N MET A 1 19.06 -16.63 8.35
CA MET A 1 18.09 -16.40 7.25
C MET A 1 17.25 -15.19 7.67
N PRO A 2 17.06 -14.13 6.87
CA PRO A 2 16.16 -13.07 7.29
C PRO A 2 14.73 -13.59 7.15
N THR A 3 14.13 -13.97 8.29
CA THR A 3 12.79 -14.56 8.43
C THR A 3 11.72 -13.48 8.41
N ASP A 4 11.66 -12.66 7.36
CA ASP A 4 10.80 -11.48 7.39
C ASP A 4 10.17 -11.14 6.03
N ALA A 5 10.01 -12.13 5.16
CA ALA A 5 9.31 -11.98 3.89
C ALA A 5 7.78 -12.15 4.10
N LEU A 6 7.02 -11.09 3.86
CA LEU A 6 5.56 -11.05 3.80
C LEU A 6 5.16 -11.05 2.31
N VAL A 7 4.22 -11.91 1.91
CA VAL A 7 3.64 -11.86 0.56
C VAL A 7 2.24 -11.31 0.68
N VAL A 8 2.01 -10.15 0.07
CA VAL A 8 0.70 -9.48 0.04
C VAL A 8 0.31 -9.27 -1.41
N ASP A 9 -0.77 -9.90 -1.85
CA ASP A 9 -1.31 -9.74 -3.22
C ASP A 9 -0.29 -10.08 -4.33
N ASP A 10 0.48 -11.17 -4.14
CA ASP A 10 1.61 -11.61 -4.99
C ASP A 10 2.86 -10.71 -4.92
N VAL A 11 2.85 -9.67 -4.06
CA VAL A 11 4.00 -8.79 -3.84
C VAL A 11 4.78 -9.25 -2.61
N GLY A 12 5.99 -9.75 -2.82
CA GLY A 12 6.94 -10.02 -1.74
C GLY A 12 7.51 -8.72 -1.18
N MET A 13 7.29 -8.45 0.10
CA MET A 13 7.80 -7.29 0.84
C MET A 13 8.35 -7.73 2.20
N SER A 14 9.33 -7.00 2.74
CA SER A 14 9.73 -7.18 4.14
C SER A 14 8.70 -6.58 5.10
N ARG A 15 8.68 -6.98 6.38
CA ARG A 15 7.80 -6.34 7.38
C ARG A 15 8.10 -4.85 7.53
N ALA A 16 9.38 -4.46 7.43
CA ALA A 16 9.77 -3.04 7.45
C ALA A 16 9.15 -2.26 6.29
N GLN A 17 9.17 -2.84 5.08
CA GLN A 17 8.51 -2.25 3.90
C GLN A 17 6.98 -2.24 4.05
N ALA A 18 6.38 -3.29 4.62
CA ALA A 18 4.96 -3.32 4.90
C ALA A 18 4.54 -2.20 5.88
N ASP A 19 5.29 -1.99 6.96
CA ASP A 19 5.06 -0.90 7.92
C ASP A 19 5.24 0.49 7.27
N ALA A 20 6.29 0.65 6.45
CA ALA A 20 6.52 1.90 5.71
C ALA A 20 5.38 2.19 4.72
N MET A 21 4.93 1.18 3.99
CA MET A 21 3.80 1.28 3.06
C MET A 21 2.51 1.64 3.81
N VAL A 22 2.20 0.95 4.92
CA VAL A 22 1.00 1.24 5.73
C VAL A 22 1.04 2.68 6.26
N ARG A 23 2.19 3.14 6.73
CA ARG A 23 2.37 4.54 7.14
C ARG A 23 2.12 5.48 5.97
N PHE A 24 2.72 5.23 4.81
CA PHE A 24 2.53 6.04 3.61
C PHE A 24 1.05 6.08 3.20
N VAL A 25 0.37 4.94 3.07
CA VAL A 25 -1.04 4.91 2.66
C VAL A 25 -1.97 5.49 3.70
N ASN A 26 -1.55 5.70 4.95
CA ASN A 26 -2.35 6.37 5.98
C ASN A 26 -2.12 7.89 6.04
N THR A 27 -0.93 8.38 5.66
CA THR A 27 -0.56 9.80 5.79
C THR A 27 -0.41 10.55 4.47
N ALA A 28 -0.21 9.86 3.34
CA ALA A 28 0.05 10.49 2.06
C ALA A 28 -1.13 11.35 1.58
N THR A 29 -0.84 12.49 0.97
CA THR A 29 -1.86 13.32 0.32
C THR A 29 -2.36 12.65 -0.98
N PRO A 30 -3.51 13.07 -1.52
CA PRO A 30 -4.01 12.54 -2.80
C PRO A 30 -2.99 12.73 -3.94
N ASP A 31 -2.31 13.87 -3.95
CA ASP A 31 -1.26 14.19 -4.93
C ASP A 31 -0.05 13.26 -4.80
N GLN A 32 0.37 12.95 -3.57
CA GLN A 32 1.45 11.98 -3.32
C GLN A 32 1.07 10.56 -3.75
N LEU A 33 -0.19 10.15 -3.56
CA LEU A 33 -0.68 8.86 -4.05
C LEU A 33 -0.72 8.82 -5.59
N ALA A 34 -1.15 9.91 -6.22
CA ALA A 34 -1.14 10.02 -7.68
C ALA A 34 0.29 10.00 -8.25
N ALA A 35 1.21 10.73 -7.62
CA ALA A 35 2.63 10.74 -7.96
C ALA A 35 3.29 9.36 -7.76
N ALA A 36 2.82 8.57 -6.79
CA ALA A 36 3.22 7.18 -6.61
C ALA A 36 2.72 6.24 -7.73
N GLY A 37 1.88 6.72 -8.64
CA GLY A 37 1.31 5.93 -9.74
C GLY A 37 -0.01 5.25 -9.38
N VAL A 38 -0.66 5.65 -8.28
CA VAL A 38 -2.02 5.17 -7.95
C VAL A 38 -3.01 5.92 -8.84
N TYR A 39 -3.85 5.17 -9.57
CA TYR A 39 -4.91 5.73 -10.41
C TYR A 39 -6.01 6.38 -9.55
N ASP A 40 -6.72 7.39 -10.08
CA ASP A 40 -7.72 8.19 -9.35
C ASP A 40 -8.72 7.36 -8.54
N ARG A 41 -9.26 6.29 -9.13
CA ARG A 41 -10.19 5.38 -8.43
C ARG A 41 -9.52 4.72 -7.22
N GLY A 42 -8.26 4.31 -7.35
CA GLY A 42 -7.46 3.76 -6.26
C GLY A 42 -7.23 4.81 -5.18
N VAL A 43 -6.85 6.04 -5.54
CA VAL A 43 -6.70 7.16 -4.59
C VAL A 43 -7.97 7.36 -3.77
N GLY A 44 -9.13 7.39 -4.44
CA GLY A 44 -10.43 7.50 -3.78
C GLY A 44 -10.71 6.36 -2.80
N VAL A 45 -10.45 5.11 -3.20
CA VAL A 45 -10.62 3.92 -2.33
C VAL A 45 -9.71 4.01 -1.10
N ILE A 46 -8.44 4.39 -1.28
CA ILE A 46 -7.48 4.54 -0.19
C ILE A 46 -8.00 5.57 0.82
N LEU A 47 -8.34 6.77 0.35
CA LEU A 47 -8.80 7.86 1.22
C LEU A 47 -10.09 7.51 1.98
N GLN A 48 -11.01 6.76 1.37
CA GLN A 48 -12.28 6.36 2.00
C GLN A 48 -12.13 5.26 3.05
N ASN A 49 -11.11 4.39 2.94
CA ASN A 49 -10.93 3.23 3.82
C ASN A 49 -9.83 3.43 4.87
N ARG A 50 -9.10 4.55 4.83
CA ARG A 50 -8.16 4.93 5.89
C ARG A 50 -8.89 5.03 7.25
N PRO A 51 -8.23 4.67 8.36
CA PRO A 51 -6.87 4.12 8.43
C PRO A 51 -6.82 2.59 8.20
N PHE A 52 -5.74 2.11 7.57
CA PHE A 52 -5.44 0.69 7.43
C PHE A 52 -4.56 0.20 8.59
N ALA A 53 -4.88 -0.97 9.14
CA ALA A 53 -4.15 -1.57 10.25
C ALA A 53 -2.86 -2.28 9.81
N SER A 54 -2.83 -2.85 8.60
CA SER A 54 -1.70 -3.59 8.06
C SER A 54 -1.71 -3.59 6.53
N ALA A 55 -0.60 -4.01 5.91
CA ALA A 55 -0.48 -4.14 4.46
C ALA A 55 -1.49 -5.16 3.89
N GLU A 56 -1.79 -6.22 4.67
CA GLU A 56 -2.79 -7.23 4.31
C GLU A 56 -4.21 -6.64 4.31
N ALA A 57 -4.55 -5.81 5.31
CA ALA A 57 -5.85 -5.13 5.34
C ALA A 57 -6.01 -4.14 4.18
N PHE A 58 -4.93 -3.47 3.80
CA PHE A 58 -4.89 -2.61 2.61
C PHE A 58 -5.15 -3.40 1.33
N ALA A 59 -4.45 -4.51 1.12
CA ALA A 59 -4.62 -5.34 -0.07
C ALA A 59 -5.98 -6.05 -0.14
N ALA A 60 -6.55 -6.45 1.01
CA ALA A 60 -7.88 -7.04 1.08
C ALA A 60 -9.03 -6.07 0.77
N THR A 61 -8.74 -4.76 0.61
CA THR A 61 -9.76 -3.75 0.33
C THR A 61 -10.24 -3.85 -1.11
N SER A 62 -11.55 -3.99 -1.29
CA SER A 62 -12.16 -4.06 -2.64
C SER A 62 -11.81 -2.82 -3.47
N GLY A 63 -11.17 -3.04 -4.62
CA GLY A 63 -10.69 -1.98 -5.50
C GLY A 63 -9.22 -1.59 -5.30
N ILE A 64 -8.55 -2.18 -4.31
CA ILE A 64 -7.09 -2.28 -4.26
C ILE A 64 -6.70 -3.61 -4.89
N GLY A 65 -5.64 -3.59 -5.69
CA GLY A 65 -5.08 -4.82 -6.25
C GLY A 65 -3.57 -4.68 -6.40
N THR A 66 -2.90 -5.74 -6.86
CA THR A 66 -1.44 -5.85 -6.97
C THR A 66 -0.74 -4.59 -7.48
N LYS A 67 -1.24 -3.93 -8.53
CA LYS A 67 -0.62 -2.72 -9.09
C LYS A 67 -0.62 -1.53 -8.12
N THR A 68 -1.70 -1.36 -7.36
CA THR A 68 -1.81 -0.31 -6.34
C THR A 68 -0.88 -0.61 -5.17
N VAL A 69 -0.82 -1.89 -4.74
CA VAL A 69 0.10 -2.34 -3.70
C VAL A 69 1.56 -2.08 -4.12
N GLN A 70 1.94 -2.44 -5.34
CA GLN A 70 3.29 -2.17 -5.87
C GLN A 70 3.61 -0.68 -5.97
N ALA A 71 2.65 0.16 -6.38
CA ALA A 71 2.81 1.61 -6.46
C ALA A 71 3.08 2.21 -5.07
N CYS A 72 2.26 1.87 -4.07
CA CYS A 72 2.44 2.34 -2.70
C CYS A 72 3.72 1.79 -2.07
N LEU A 73 4.07 0.54 -2.34
CA LEU A 73 5.31 -0.07 -1.85
C LEU A 73 6.53 0.69 -2.35
N ARG A 74 6.64 0.92 -3.66
CA ARG A 74 7.77 1.68 -4.26
C ARG A 74 7.87 3.11 -3.77
N ALA A 75 6.75 3.75 -3.45
CA ALA A 75 6.72 5.10 -2.91
C ALA A 75 7.10 5.17 -1.42
N SER A 76 7.16 4.02 -0.74
CA SER A 76 7.52 3.91 0.67
C SER A 76 8.95 3.43 0.93
N GLU A 77 9.74 3.20 -0.14
CA GLU A 77 11.17 2.87 -0.09
C GLU A 77 12.07 4.10 0.03
#